data_AF-A0A2N3E0N8-F1
#
_entry.id   AF-A0A2N3E0N8-F1
#
_cell.length_a   1.000
_cell.length_b   1.000
_cell.length_c   1.000
_cell.angle_alpha   90.00
_cell.angle_beta   90.00
_cell.angle_gamma   90.00
#
_symmetry.space_group_name_H-M   'P 1'
#
loop_
_entity.id
_entity.type
_entity.pdbx_description
1 polymer ?
#
loop_
_entity_poly.entity_id
_entity_poly.type
_entity_poly.pdbx_seq_one_letter_code
_entity_poly.pdbx_strand_id
1 'polypeptide(L)' 'RAYSEEERVGVIEKMWEVVYADGVLDDYEANLLRRVAGLIYVPDRESGQARQRVIARLGITPR' A
#
# COMPACT_ATOMS: atom_id res chain seq x y z
N ARG A 1 12.69 12.85 15.12
CA ARG A 1 11.30 12.44 15.47
C ARG A 1 11.03 11.13 14.75
N ALA A 2 10.56 10.09 15.44
CA ALA A 2 10.16 8.85 14.79
C ALA A 2 8.76 9.02 14.19
N TYR A 3 8.48 8.36 13.06
CA TYR A 3 7.14 8.34 12.48
C TYR A 3 6.19 7.51 13.34
N SER A 4 4.96 7.99 13.53
CA SER A 4 3.88 7.20 14.13
C SER A 4 3.53 6.01 13.24
N GLU A 5 2.76 5.05 13.76
CA GLU A 5 2.20 4.00 12.92
C GLU A 5 1.29 4.56 11.83
N GLU A 6 0.41 5.51 12.15
CA GLU A 6 -0.49 6.10 11.15
C GLU A 6 0.28 6.82 10.04
N GLU A 7 1.37 7.52 10.37
CA GLU A 7 2.21 8.18 9.37
C GLU A 7 2.85 7.16 8.43
N ARG A 8 3.33 6.03 8.96
CA ARG A 8 3.92 4.94 8.16
C ARG A 8 2.88 4.23 7.30
N VAL A 9 1.68 4.00 7.82
CA VAL A 9 0.53 3.49 7.06
C VAL A 9 0.19 4.46 5.93
N GLY A 10 0.21 5.78 6.18
CA GLY A 10 0.00 6.80 5.16
C GLY A 10 1.03 6.76 4.02
N VAL A 11 2.29 6.44 4.33
CA VAL A 11 3.33 6.22 3.31
C VAL A 11 2.98 5.00 2.44
N ILE A 12 2.61 3.87 3.05
CA ILE A 12 2.20 2.66 2.31
C ILE A 12 0.97 2.93 1.45
N GLU A 13 -0.01 3.70 1.94
CA GLU A 13 -1.18 4.09 1.16
C GLU A 13 -0.79 4.86 -0.11
N LYS A 14 0.09 5.86 0.00
CA LYS A 14 0.59 6.60 -1.17
C LYS A 14 1.36 5.71 -2.14
N MET A 15 2.13 4.74 -1.64
CA MET A 15 2.82 3.79 -2.50
C MET A 15 1.85 2.89 -3.25
N TRP A 16 0.74 2.47 -2.62
CA TRP A 16 -0.34 1.77 -3.32
C TRP A 16 -0.95 2.63 -4.43
N GLU A 17 -1.15 3.94 -4.22
CA GLU A 17 -1.64 4.84 -5.28
C GLU A 17 -0.69 4.89 -6.49
N VAL A 18 0.62 4.90 -6.25
CA VAL A 18 1.63 4.91 -7.32
C VAL A 18 1.61 3.61 -8.10
N VAL A 19 1.60 2.47 -7.41
CA VAL A 19 1.57 1.15 -8.05
C VAL A 19 0.28 0.97 -8.87
N TYR A 20 -0.85 1.45 -8.37
CA TYR A 20 -2.12 1.37 -9.07
C TYR A 20 -2.34 2.41 -10.16
N ALA A 21 -1.35 3.26 -10.47
CA ALA A 21 -1.53 4.38 -11.40
C ALA A 21 -1.88 3.94 -12.84
N ASP A 22 -1.48 2.73 -13.24
CA ASP A 22 -1.82 2.15 -14.55
C ASP A 22 -3.02 1.18 -14.50
N GLY A 23 -3.62 1.00 -13.31
CA GLY A 23 -4.77 0.12 -13.07
C GLY A 23 -4.44 -1.38 -13.00
N VAL A 24 -3.17 -1.76 -13.10
CA VAL A 24 -2.70 -3.14 -12.95
C VAL A 24 -1.83 -3.23 -11.70
N LEU A 25 -1.80 -4.40 -11.08
CA LEU A 25 -0.84 -4.72 -10.03
C LEU A 25 -0.14 -5.99 -10.44
N ASP A 26 1.18 -5.95 -10.60
CA ASP A 26 1.97 -7.15 -10.84
C ASP A 26 2.55 -7.77 -9.55
N ASP A 27 3.05 -9.00 -9.67
CA ASP A 27 3.59 -9.76 -8.54
C ASP A 27 4.85 -9.11 -7.93
N TYR A 28 5.66 -8.43 -8.75
CA TYR A 28 6.87 -7.74 -8.29
C TYR A 28 6.51 -6.50 -7.48
N GLU A 29 5.55 -5.70 -7.92
CA GLU A 29 5.03 -4.54 -7.21
C GLU A 29 4.38 -4.95 -5.88
N ALA A 30 3.56 -6.00 -5.90
CA ALA A 30 2.93 -6.56 -4.70
C ALA A 30 3.98 -7.11 -3.72
N ASN A 31 5.04 -7.76 -4.21
CA ASN A 31 6.15 -8.21 -3.38
C ASN A 31 6.93 -7.04 -2.78
N LEU A 32 7.24 -6.02 -3.60
CA LEU A 32 7.95 -4.83 -3.19
C LEU A 32 7.21 -4.10 -2.06
N LEU A 33 5.90 -3.87 -2.21
CA LEU A 33 5.07 -3.22 -1.20
C LEU A 33 5.02 -4.00 0.12
N ARG A 34 4.92 -5.33 0.08
CA ARG A 34 5.00 -6.17 1.29
C ARG A 34 6.35 -6.05 1.99
N ARG A 35 7.46 -6.07 1.24
CA ARG A 35 8.81 -5.91 1.79
C ARG A 35 9.01 -4.53 2.42
N VAL A 36 8.54 -3.47 1.75
CA VAL A 36 8.63 -2.11 2.26
C VAL A 36 7.80 -1.95 3.53
N ALA A 37 6.57 -2.46 3.58
CA ALA A 37 5.73 -2.45 4.78
C ALA A 37 6.44 -3.13 5.97
N GLY A 38 7.03 -4.30 5.76
CA GLY A 38 7.82 -4.99 6.79
C GLY A 38 9.03 -4.20 7.26
N LEU A 39 9.76 -3.54 6.36
CA LEU A 39 10.95 -2.72 6.69
C LEU A 39 10.62 -1.50 7.54
N ILE A 40 9.44 -0.90 7.34
CA ILE A 40 8.99 0.25 8.13
C ILE A 40 8.07 -0.16 9.29
N TYR A 41 7.98 -1.45 9.60
CA TYR A 41 7.15 -2.00 10.69
C TYR A 41 5.67 -1.60 10.59
N VAL A 42 5.10 -1.66 9.39
CA VAL A 42 3.65 -1.57 9.16
C VAL A 42 3.07 -2.98 9.15
N PRO A 43 2.06 -3.28 9.99
CA PRO A 43 1.41 -4.59 9.99
C PRO A 43 0.79 -4.92 8.63
N ASP A 44 0.87 -6.19 8.22
CA ASP A 44 0.29 -6.67 6.95
C ASP A 44 -1.20 -6.33 6.82
N ARG A 45 -1.94 -6.39 7.95
CA ARG A 45 -3.35 -6.01 8.02
C ARG A 45 -3.57 -4.55 7.63
N GLU A 46 -2.77 -3.64 8.19
CA GLU A 46 -2.88 -2.20 7.92
C GLU A 46 -2.49 -1.87 6.47
N SER A 47 -1.43 -2.50 5.96
CA SER A 47 -1.04 -2.41 4.55
C SER A 47 -2.16 -2.90 3.62
N GLY A 48 -2.80 -4.02 3.96
CA GLY A 48 -3.94 -4.55 3.22
C GLY A 48 -5.16 -3.63 3.27
N GLN A 49 -5.46 -3.01 4.42
CA GLN A 49 -6.54 -2.02 4.51
C GLN A 49 -6.24 -0.75 3.72
N ALA A 50 -4.99 -0.25 3.75
CA ALA A 50 -4.56 0.87 2.94
C ALA A 50 -4.76 0.60 1.44
N ARG A 51 -4.39 -0.61 0.99
CA ARG A 51 -4.65 -1.08 -0.38
C ARG A 51 -6.14 -1.01 -0.74
N GLN A 52 -7.02 -1.52 0.14
CA GLN A 52 -8.47 -1.49 -0.10
C GLN A 52 -9.02 -0.07 -0.20
N ARG A 53 -8.52 0.86 0.64
CA ARG A 53 -8.90 2.28 0.56
C ARG A 53 -8.48 2.91 -0.76
N VAL A 54 -7.28 2.60 -1.28
CA VAL A 54 -6.81 3.07 -2.58
C VAL A 54 -7.63 2.50 -3.72
N ILE A 55 -7.89 1.20 -3.72
CA ILE A 55 -8.75 0.55 -4.73
C ILE A 55 -10.12 1.22 -4.78
N ALA A 56 -10.75 1.44 -3.61
CA ALA A 56 -12.05 2.11 -3.52
C ALA A 56 -11.99 3.57 -4.00
N ARG A 57 -10.92 4.31 -3.67
CA ARG A 57 -10.72 5.71 -4.08
C ARG A 57 -10.49 5.86 -5.58
N LEU A 58 -9.73 4.94 -6.19
CA LEU A 58 -9.39 4.96 -7.61
C LEU A 58 -10.46 4.24 -8.48
N GLY A 59 -11.45 3.60 -7.88
CA GLY A 59 -12.49 2.86 -8.60
C GLY A 59 -11.95 1.63 -9.36
N ILE A 60 -10.84 1.05 -8.89
CA ILE A 60 -10.20 -0.10 -9.52
C ILE A 60 -11.00 -1.35 -9.17
N THR A 61 -11.28 -2.19 -10.17
CA THR A 61 -11.76 -3.54 -9.91
C THR A 61 -10.56 -4.47 -10.05
N PRO A 62 -9.96 -4.94 -8.93
CA PRO A 62 -8.83 -5.87 -9.02
C PRO A 62 -9.29 -7.12 -9.78
N ARG A 63 -8.56 -7.47 -10.84
CA ARG A 63 -8.74 -8.71 -11.58
C ARG A 63 -8.12 -9.89 -10.86
#